data_AF-A0A076HLP6-F1
#
_entry.id   AF-A0A076HLP6-F1
#
_cell.length_a   1.000
_cell.length_b   1.000
_cell.length_c   1.000
_cell.angle_alpha   90.00
_cell.angle_beta   90.00
_cell.angle_gamma   90.00
#
_symmetry.space_group_name_H-M   'P 1'
#
loop_
_entity.id
_entity.type
_entity.pdbx_description
1 polymer ?
#
loop_
_entity_poly.entity_id
_entity_poly.type
_entity_poly.pdbx_seq_one_letter_code
_entity_poly.pdbx_strand_id
1 'polypeptide(L)'
;MKSLSTLLHQAAPKRLARFTALAALLAASSHSAQAQLDMNRYRWTTGTAASLATSRTGAAIDMSTGTTQLFGPGATNVPGSTFQPIGFDLWFYGQRFSQFSATTTGLVSLAEENLVVAATLTGGLERFAAFHRAFAAADVATIGPSSTGKIHYKTTGTAPNRVLVVEYLNLGVLANSGTVDATYQMRFYETSNVIEYVYGSMNIGSTGANKGFQVGLTHKVDATTTPPTYNTIYVATSIPEARYNVAAFSGVNAQAAGPILALTSSTAAQRRSFTFDPTPTAAAPLAAPANLTATAAGTSLNVSFTDGADEIAYEVYYSTSGASFGLNPTATANTPDYGRVQVLSPAAGTTTVTANIPGLRANTTYYIKAFALREALSAASTATATTVLSTRSAALTAAMQVHPNPSAGSFTLDIQDRTVQTWQVQDLQGRVVAQGTAQPGRQQLALPQLAAGVYLLQVKAPAGVGVRKIMIQ
;
A
#
# COMPACT_ATOMS: atom_id res chain seq x y z
N MET A 1 -13.56 70.37 7.29
CA MET A 1 -12.84 69.40 6.44
C MET A 1 -13.87 68.56 5.68
N LYS A 2 -14.17 69.01 4.46
CA LYS A 2 -15.11 68.48 3.45
C LYS A 2 -14.48 68.85 2.09
N SER A 3 -14.83 68.08 1.04
CA SER A 3 -14.68 68.39 -0.41
C SER A 3 -13.27 68.24 -1.01
N LEU A 4 -12.98 67.31 -1.93
CA LEU A 4 -13.32 67.17 -3.37
C LEU A 4 -12.63 68.15 -4.36
N SER A 5 -12.03 67.54 -5.42
CA SER A 5 -11.72 68.06 -6.78
C SER A 5 -10.42 68.89 -6.95
N THR A 6 -9.58 68.81 -7.99
CA THR A 6 -9.61 68.29 -9.39
C THR A 6 -8.15 68.18 -9.92
N LEU A 7 -7.73 67.23 -10.78
CA LEU A 7 -7.36 67.40 -12.23
C LEU A 7 -6.56 66.13 -12.66
N LEU A 8 -7.09 65.16 -13.41
CA LEU A 8 -7.16 65.05 -14.90
C LEU A 8 -5.84 65.33 -15.64
N HIS A 9 -5.26 64.31 -16.30
CA HIS A 9 -4.88 64.33 -17.73
C HIS A 9 -4.53 62.92 -18.29
N GLN A 10 -5.38 62.47 -19.22
CA GLN A 10 -5.12 61.75 -20.49
C GLN A 10 -4.26 60.47 -20.54
N ALA A 11 -4.85 59.35 -21.02
CA ALA A 11 -4.54 58.76 -22.33
C ALA A 11 -5.45 57.56 -22.69
N ALA A 12 -5.70 57.42 -23.99
CA ALA A 12 -6.68 56.62 -24.73
C ALA A 12 -6.53 55.07 -24.69
N PRO A 13 -7.51 54.29 -25.21
CA PRO A 13 -7.66 52.86 -24.98
C PRO A 13 -6.88 52.00 -25.99
N LYS A 14 -6.41 50.82 -25.58
CA LYS A 14 -5.87 49.80 -26.50
C LYS A 14 -6.42 48.41 -26.18
N ARG A 15 -7.20 47.88 -27.12
CA ARG A 15 -7.45 46.45 -27.34
C ARG A 15 -6.13 45.75 -27.67
N LEU A 16 -5.78 44.68 -26.96
CA LEU A 16 -5.24 43.40 -27.48
C LEU A 16 -4.67 42.54 -26.32
N ALA A 17 -5.25 41.36 -26.07
CA ALA A 17 -4.55 40.13 -25.62
C ALA A 17 -5.63 39.07 -25.34
N ARG A 18 -5.95 38.24 -26.33
CA ARG A 18 -5.44 36.85 -26.46
C ARG A 18 -6.10 35.86 -25.49
N PHE A 19 -7.11 35.18 -26.05
CA PHE A 19 -7.51 33.81 -25.74
C PHE A 19 -6.28 32.92 -25.48
N THR A 20 -6.08 32.46 -24.24
CA THR A 20 -5.34 31.23 -23.90
C THR A 20 -5.49 30.96 -22.41
N ALA A 21 -6.51 30.19 -22.02
CA ALA A 21 -6.57 29.46 -20.75
C ALA A 21 -7.77 28.50 -20.73
N LEU A 22 -7.79 27.52 -21.64
CA LEU A 22 -8.69 26.38 -21.52
C LEU A 22 -8.03 25.09 -22.04
N ALA A 23 -6.85 24.80 -21.51
CA ALA A 23 -6.13 23.55 -21.75
C ALA A 23 -5.15 23.22 -20.60
N ALA A 24 -5.59 23.39 -19.35
CA ALA A 24 -4.80 23.03 -18.16
C ALA A 24 -5.66 22.35 -17.08
N LEU A 25 -6.65 21.54 -17.47
CA LEU A 25 -7.49 20.79 -16.53
C LEU A 25 -7.46 19.26 -16.70
N LEU A 26 -6.64 18.70 -17.60
CA LEU A 26 -6.61 17.24 -17.82
C LEU A 26 -5.20 16.63 -17.69
N ALA A 27 -4.47 17.05 -16.67
CA ALA A 27 -3.34 16.30 -16.10
C ALA A 27 -3.27 16.56 -14.59
N ALA A 28 -4.42 16.54 -13.90
CA ALA A 28 -4.42 16.23 -12.49
C ALA A 28 -3.97 14.77 -12.41
N SER A 29 -2.72 14.60 -12.00
CA SER A 29 -2.20 13.35 -11.52
C SER A 29 -3.26 12.69 -10.63
N SER A 30 -3.47 11.40 -10.86
CA SER A 30 -4.24 10.51 -10.02
C SER A 30 -3.66 10.50 -8.60
N HIS A 31 -4.01 11.52 -7.83
CA HIS A 31 -3.95 11.54 -6.38
C HIS A 31 -5.36 11.88 -5.98
N SER A 32 -6.24 10.87 -6.08
CA SER A 32 -7.42 10.82 -5.23
C SER A 32 -6.95 11.20 -3.84
N ALA A 33 -7.46 12.34 -3.35
CA ALA A 33 -7.20 12.85 -2.02
C ALA A 33 -7.09 11.66 -1.08
N GLN A 34 -5.93 11.51 -0.43
CA GLN A 34 -5.72 10.51 0.60
C GLN A 34 -6.90 10.65 1.55
N ALA A 35 -7.87 9.74 1.47
CA ALA A 35 -8.95 9.67 2.44
C ALA A 35 -8.22 9.51 3.76
N GLN A 36 -8.21 10.60 4.53
CA GLN A 36 -7.49 10.80 5.77
C GLN A 36 -7.58 9.51 6.58
N LEU A 37 -6.51 8.71 6.56
CA LEU A 37 -6.50 7.41 7.22
C LEU A 37 -6.78 7.70 8.69
N ASP A 38 -7.90 7.18 9.19
CA ASP A 38 -8.39 7.44 10.55
C ASP A 38 -7.23 7.38 11.55
N MET A 39 -7.09 8.42 12.37
CA MET A 39 -5.88 8.68 13.17
C MET A 39 -5.66 7.62 14.27
N ASN A 40 -6.62 6.70 14.48
CA ASN A 40 -6.61 5.66 15.50
C ASN A 40 -6.90 4.25 14.96
N ARG A 41 -6.34 3.85 13.81
CA ARG A 41 -6.53 2.50 13.21
C ARG A 41 -6.02 1.31 14.03
N TYR A 42 -5.22 1.55 15.04
CA TYR A 42 -4.78 0.53 15.98
C TYR A 42 -5.25 0.91 17.37
N ARG A 43 -5.97 -0.01 18.01
CA ARG A 43 -6.34 0.10 19.41
C ARG A 43 -5.25 -0.52 20.26
N TRP A 44 -4.70 0.28 21.16
CA TRP A 44 -3.79 -0.23 22.17
C TRP A 44 -4.56 -0.83 23.36
N THR A 45 -4.07 -1.95 23.88
CA THR A 45 -4.50 -2.58 25.13
C THR A 45 -3.30 -3.13 25.91
N THR A 46 -3.50 -3.37 27.21
CA THR A 46 -2.50 -3.94 28.13
C THR A 46 -3.16 -5.01 29.02
N GLY A 47 -2.39 -5.67 29.87
CA GLY A 47 -2.75 -6.88 30.60
C GLY A 47 -1.58 -7.37 31.46
N THR A 48 -1.70 -8.54 32.06
CA THR A 48 -0.64 -9.06 32.95
C THR A 48 -0.52 -10.58 32.90
N ALA A 49 -1.18 -11.27 31.98
CA ALA A 49 -1.21 -12.74 31.92
C ALA A 49 -0.49 -13.31 30.68
N ALA A 50 0.48 -12.58 30.12
CA ALA A 50 1.19 -13.03 28.92
C ALA A 50 2.25 -14.11 29.26
N SER A 51 2.82 -14.72 28.23
CA SER A 51 3.90 -15.71 28.32
C SER A 51 4.88 -15.51 27.17
N LEU A 52 6.20 -15.66 27.39
CA LEU A 52 7.20 -15.69 26.30
C LEU A 52 7.19 -17.02 25.53
N ALA A 53 6.63 -18.09 26.12
CA ALA A 53 6.60 -19.43 25.55
C ALA A 53 5.26 -19.79 24.91
N THR A 54 4.28 -18.88 24.94
CA THR A 54 2.94 -19.11 24.40
C THR A 54 2.45 -17.85 23.70
N SER A 55 1.93 -18.00 22.49
CA SER A 55 1.31 -16.91 21.74
C SER A 55 -0.01 -16.50 22.39
N ARG A 56 -0.54 -15.33 21.99
CA ARG A 56 -1.87 -14.86 22.37
C ARG A 56 -2.99 -15.80 21.93
N THR A 57 -2.75 -16.61 20.91
CA THR A 57 -3.68 -17.63 20.40
C THR A 57 -3.51 -19.00 21.07
N GLY A 58 -2.62 -19.12 22.05
CA GLY A 58 -2.36 -20.37 22.79
C GLY A 58 -1.35 -21.31 22.15
N ALA A 59 -0.74 -20.94 21.01
CA ALA A 59 0.28 -21.77 20.35
C ALA A 59 1.64 -21.68 21.08
N ALA A 60 2.37 -22.79 21.13
CA ALA A 60 3.71 -22.80 21.73
C ALA A 60 4.70 -21.96 20.92
N ILE A 61 5.52 -21.17 21.62
CA ILE A 61 6.64 -20.39 21.05
C ILE A 61 7.93 -20.95 21.65
N ASP A 62 8.75 -21.57 20.80
CA ASP A 62 10.11 -21.99 21.15
C ASP A 62 11.14 -21.19 20.36
N MET A 63 11.87 -20.35 21.08
CA MET A 63 12.97 -19.51 20.60
C MET A 63 14.35 -20.11 20.94
N SER A 64 14.42 -21.29 21.57
CA SER A 64 15.70 -21.93 21.92
C SER A 64 16.39 -22.57 20.71
N THR A 65 15.62 -22.99 19.70
CA THR A 65 16.11 -23.69 18.50
C THR A 65 15.48 -23.17 17.20
N GLY A 66 16.18 -23.35 16.07
CA GLY A 66 15.66 -22.99 14.74
C GLY A 66 15.40 -21.49 14.54
N THR A 67 16.14 -20.64 15.26
CA THR A 67 16.07 -19.18 15.13
C THR A 67 17.21 -18.65 14.29
N THR A 68 16.98 -17.56 13.56
CA THR A 68 18.03 -16.83 12.85
C THR A 68 18.53 -15.68 13.72
N GLN A 69 19.84 -15.61 13.97
CA GLN A 69 20.45 -14.53 14.74
C GLN A 69 20.62 -13.27 13.89
N LEU A 70 20.15 -12.14 14.42
CA LEU A 70 20.35 -10.80 13.86
C LEU A 70 21.58 -10.12 14.46
N PHE A 71 21.71 -10.19 15.79
CA PHE A 71 22.82 -9.62 16.54
C PHE A 71 23.23 -10.55 17.67
N GLY A 72 24.54 -10.72 17.88
CA GLY A 72 25.10 -11.51 18.97
C GLY A 72 25.64 -10.64 20.12
N PRO A 73 26.32 -11.26 21.10
CA PRO A 73 26.97 -10.57 22.21
C PRO A 73 27.85 -9.40 21.75
N GLY A 74 27.76 -8.26 22.44
CA GLY A 74 28.59 -7.07 22.18
C GLY A 74 28.07 -6.12 21.09
N ALA A 75 27.03 -6.50 20.34
CA ALA A 75 26.38 -5.62 19.36
C ALA A 75 25.56 -4.52 20.04
N THR A 76 26.20 -3.40 20.36
CA THR A 76 25.56 -2.29 21.09
C THR A 76 25.29 -1.11 20.18
N ASN A 77 24.09 -0.53 20.28
CA ASN A 77 23.65 0.63 19.49
C ASN A 77 23.85 0.48 17.97
N VAL A 78 23.69 -0.74 17.45
CA VAL A 78 23.85 -1.03 16.03
C VAL A 78 22.55 -0.65 15.29
N PRO A 79 22.64 0.10 14.16
CA PRO A 79 21.53 0.35 13.25
C PRO A 79 20.91 -0.95 12.70
N GLY A 80 19.83 -0.82 11.91
CA GLY A 80 19.03 -1.94 11.44
C GLY A 80 19.82 -3.10 10.81
N SER A 81 19.39 -4.34 11.07
CA SER A 81 19.86 -5.55 10.40
C SER A 81 19.59 -5.49 8.89
N THR A 82 20.17 -6.42 8.12
CA THR A 82 19.66 -6.71 6.77
C THR A 82 18.20 -7.14 6.85
N PHE A 83 17.44 -6.87 5.78
CA PHE A 83 16.03 -7.24 5.71
C PHE A 83 15.84 -8.75 5.78
N GLN A 84 14.96 -9.17 6.68
CA GLN A 84 14.61 -10.56 6.94
C GLN A 84 13.18 -10.83 6.51
N PRO A 85 12.87 -12.05 6.01
CA PRO A 85 11.50 -12.42 5.69
C PRO A 85 10.63 -12.49 6.96
N ILE A 86 9.43 -11.92 6.89
CA ILE A 86 8.39 -12.08 7.91
C ILE A 86 7.84 -13.52 7.87
N GLY A 87 7.85 -14.13 6.68
CA GLY A 87 7.31 -15.46 6.41
C GLY A 87 5.84 -15.44 5.98
N PHE A 88 5.15 -14.31 6.10
CA PHE A 88 3.80 -14.06 5.60
C PHE A 88 3.63 -12.58 5.23
N ASP A 89 2.53 -12.24 4.57
CA ASP A 89 2.15 -10.86 4.28
C ASP A 89 1.54 -10.18 5.52
N LEU A 90 2.24 -9.18 6.05
CA LEU A 90 1.75 -8.31 7.11
C LEU A 90 1.10 -7.07 6.49
N TRP A 91 -0.14 -6.78 6.85
CA TRP A 91 -0.82 -5.56 6.44
C TRP A 91 -0.76 -4.53 7.56
N PHE A 92 -0.24 -3.35 7.26
CA PHE A 92 -0.09 -2.25 8.22
C PHE A 92 -0.45 -0.91 7.55
N TYR A 93 -1.46 -0.23 8.08
CA TYR A 93 -2.04 1.01 7.51
C TYR A 93 -2.41 0.88 6.02
N GLY A 94 -2.92 -0.30 5.64
CA GLY A 94 -3.28 -0.63 4.26
C GLY A 94 -2.10 -0.92 3.32
N GLN A 95 -0.86 -0.86 3.80
CA GLN A 95 0.32 -1.24 3.04
C GLN A 95 0.73 -2.69 3.35
N ARG A 96 1.27 -3.38 2.34
CA ARG A 96 1.68 -4.78 2.43
C ARG A 96 3.19 -4.86 2.67
N PHE A 97 3.59 -5.57 3.71
CA PHE A 97 4.97 -5.81 4.07
C PHE A 97 5.27 -7.30 4.15
N SER A 98 6.43 -7.71 3.64
CA SER A 98 6.89 -9.10 3.67
C SER A 98 8.27 -9.26 4.33
N GLN A 99 8.90 -8.15 4.68
CA GLN A 99 10.22 -8.10 5.27
C GLN A 99 10.29 -7.09 6.42
N PHE A 100 11.20 -7.33 7.34
CA PHE A 100 11.47 -6.46 8.47
C PHE A 100 12.97 -6.30 8.71
N SER A 101 13.36 -5.26 9.42
CA SER A 101 14.71 -5.06 9.96
C SER A 101 14.59 -4.67 11.44
N ALA A 102 15.52 -5.16 12.26
CA ALA A 102 15.54 -4.84 13.70
C ALA A 102 16.83 -4.09 14.05
N THR A 103 16.78 -3.20 15.03
CA THR A 103 17.95 -2.57 15.64
C THR A 103 18.29 -3.23 16.98
N THR A 104 19.48 -2.97 17.52
CA THR A 104 19.81 -3.40 18.89
C THR A 104 19.10 -2.59 19.97
N THR A 105 18.40 -1.51 19.59
CA THR A 105 17.75 -0.53 20.47
C THR A 105 16.23 -0.75 20.62
N GLY A 106 15.74 -1.93 20.26
CA GLY A 106 14.32 -2.31 20.42
C GLY A 106 13.37 -1.70 19.39
N LEU A 107 13.90 -1.27 18.23
CA LEU A 107 13.12 -0.85 17.07
C LEU A 107 13.07 -1.96 16.04
N VAL A 108 11.87 -2.20 15.49
CA VAL A 108 11.67 -2.96 14.26
C VAL A 108 11.03 -2.04 13.24
N SER A 109 11.47 -2.11 11.99
CA SER A 109 10.85 -1.38 10.88
C SER A 109 10.46 -2.33 9.77
N LEU A 110 9.42 -1.96 9.03
CA LEU A 110 9.02 -2.63 7.81
C LEU A 110 9.65 -1.91 6.61
N ALA A 111 10.05 -2.69 5.60
CA ALA A 111 10.63 -2.15 4.39
C ALA A 111 9.53 -1.79 3.38
N GLU A 112 9.52 -0.54 2.91
CA GLU A 112 9.00 -0.20 1.57
C GLU A 112 10.15 0.06 0.57
N GLU A 113 11.32 0.52 1.02
CA GLU A 113 12.40 1.02 0.14
C GLU A 113 13.83 0.51 0.46
N ASN A 114 14.00 -0.65 1.08
CA ASN A 114 15.35 -1.15 1.45
C ASN A 114 16.21 -0.18 2.31
N LEU A 115 15.58 0.78 2.99
CA LEU A 115 16.28 1.75 3.84
C LEU A 115 16.62 1.14 5.21
N VAL A 116 17.91 1.09 5.55
CA VAL A 116 18.39 0.64 6.86
C VAL A 116 17.82 1.54 7.96
N VAL A 117 17.27 0.93 9.01
CA VAL A 117 16.65 1.64 10.13
C VAL A 117 17.71 2.38 10.95
N ALA A 118 17.56 3.69 11.11
CA ALA A 118 18.37 4.46 12.05
C ALA A 118 18.10 4.01 13.50
N ALA A 119 19.10 4.08 14.38
CA ALA A 119 18.97 3.69 15.78
C ALA A 119 18.00 4.58 16.59
N THR A 120 17.50 5.68 16.01
CA THR A 120 16.64 6.68 16.65
C THR A 120 15.28 6.74 15.97
N LEU A 121 14.21 6.94 16.76
CA LEU A 121 12.89 7.38 16.30
C LEU A 121 12.89 8.84 15.80
N THR A 122 13.66 9.12 14.75
CA THR A 122 13.56 10.35 13.96
C THR A 122 13.33 9.97 12.51
N GLY A 123 12.20 10.41 11.94
CA GLY A 123 11.85 10.42 10.50
C GLY A 123 11.95 9.10 9.71
N GLY A 124 10.87 8.73 9.00
CA GLY A 124 10.97 8.23 7.63
C GLY A 124 10.37 6.85 7.33
N LEU A 125 10.02 6.05 8.34
CA LEU A 125 9.62 4.64 8.15
C LEU A 125 8.48 4.21 9.08
N GLU A 126 7.79 3.14 8.71
CA GLU A 126 6.90 2.36 9.59
C GLU A 126 7.74 1.70 10.68
N ARG A 127 7.50 2.04 11.96
CA ARG A 127 8.34 1.57 13.07
C ARG A 127 7.49 1.04 14.22
N PHE A 128 8.00 -0.01 14.82
CA PHE A 128 7.51 -0.66 16.01
C PHE A 128 8.56 -0.50 17.09
N ALA A 129 8.16 0.04 18.23
CA ALA A 129 9.04 0.28 19.37
C ALA A 129 8.56 -0.57 20.53
N ALA A 130 9.17 -1.73 20.76
CA ALA A 130 8.85 -2.51 21.95
C ALA A 130 9.58 -2.00 23.19
N PHE A 131 10.78 -1.46 23.03
CA PHE A 131 11.50 -0.84 24.12
C PHE A 131 12.57 0.10 23.57
N HIS A 132 12.21 1.36 23.34
CA HIS A 132 13.10 2.34 22.70
C HIS A 132 13.26 3.62 23.53
N ARG A 133 14.42 4.27 23.39
CA ARG A 133 14.71 5.60 23.95
C ARG A 133 15.09 6.55 22.83
N ALA A 134 14.42 7.70 22.73
CA ALA A 134 14.81 8.75 21.78
C ALA A 134 16.18 9.35 22.20
N PHE A 135 17.18 9.26 21.33
CA PHE A 135 18.54 9.70 21.61
C PHE A 135 18.72 11.20 21.37
N ALA A 136 19.38 11.89 22.32
CA ALA A 136 20.24 13.02 22.01
C ALA A 136 21.68 12.49 22.01
N ALA A 137 22.52 12.94 21.06
CA ALA A 137 23.85 12.37 20.77
C ALA A 137 24.82 12.30 21.97
N ALA A 138 24.60 13.08 23.03
CA ALA A 138 25.46 13.11 24.22
C ALA A 138 25.10 12.03 25.28
N ASP A 139 23.92 11.41 25.19
CA ASP A 139 23.43 10.42 26.16
C ASP A 139 23.50 9.01 25.55
N VAL A 140 24.73 8.54 25.24
CA VAL A 140 25.02 7.21 24.67
C VAL A 140 24.67 6.10 25.68
N ALA A 141 23.37 5.90 25.85
CA ALA A 141 22.77 4.78 26.54
C ALA A 141 22.98 3.52 25.69
N THR A 142 23.85 2.65 26.15
CA THR A 142 24.17 1.33 25.58
C THR A 142 23.01 0.36 25.78
N ILE A 143 22.19 0.19 24.74
CA ILE A 143 21.24 -0.92 24.66
C ILE A 143 21.75 -1.91 23.62
N GLY A 144 21.94 -3.15 24.05
CA GLY A 144 22.40 -4.22 23.18
C GLY A 144 22.55 -5.54 23.91
N PRO A 145 22.79 -6.64 23.19
CA PRO A 145 22.99 -7.95 23.79
C PRO A 145 24.16 -7.95 24.77
N SER A 146 23.93 -8.48 25.97
CA SER A 146 25.01 -8.72 26.93
C SER A 146 25.92 -9.86 26.47
N SER A 147 26.89 -10.25 27.30
CA SER A 147 27.75 -11.41 27.02
C SER A 147 26.99 -12.72 26.80
N THR A 148 25.76 -12.83 27.33
CA THR A 148 24.88 -14.00 27.16
C THR A 148 23.66 -13.71 26.29
N GLY A 149 23.56 -12.49 25.77
CA GLY A 149 22.41 -12.02 25.00
C GLY A 149 22.54 -12.20 23.51
N LYS A 150 21.39 -12.10 22.84
CA LYS A 150 21.29 -12.03 21.38
C LYS A 150 19.96 -11.43 20.97
N ILE A 151 19.89 -10.99 19.72
CA ILE A 151 18.66 -10.62 19.04
C ILE A 151 18.49 -11.57 17.87
N HIS A 152 17.35 -12.23 17.80
CA HIS A 152 17.10 -13.30 16.86
C HIS A 152 15.61 -13.41 16.57
N TYR A 153 15.25 -14.09 15.50
CA TYR A 153 13.85 -14.23 15.12
C TYR A 153 13.53 -15.63 14.60
N LYS A 154 12.22 -15.92 14.56
CA LYS A 154 11.65 -17.12 13.95
C LYS A 154 10.20 -16.87 13.61
N THR A 155 9.75 -17.42 12.49
CA THR A 155 8.32 -17.53 12.18
C THR A 155 7.84 -18.91 12.61
N THR A 156 6.86 -18.95 13.50
CA THR A 156 6.31 -20.17 14.10
C THR A 156 4.88 -20.41 13.62
N GLY A 157 4.38 -21.64 13.77
CA GLY A 157 3.04 -22.04 13.32
C GLY A 157 2.98 -22.42 11.84
N THR A 158 1.76 -22.68 11.37
CA THR A 158 1.45 -23.04 9.98
C THR A 158 0.47 -22.03 9.40
N ALA A 159 0.59 -21.72 8.11
CA ALA A 159 -0.36 -20.82 7.45
C ALA A 159 -1.81 -21.34 7.65
N PRO A 160 -2.80 -20.48 7.88
CA PRO A 160 -2.74 -19.01 7.94
C PRO A 160 -2.51 -18.44 9.37
N ASN A 161 -2.06 -19.26 10.32
CA ASN A 161 -1.94 -18.91 11.74
C ASN A 161 -0.47 -18.80 12.18
N ARG A 162 0.39 -18.21 11.35
CA ARG A 162 1.80 -18.01 11.69
C ARG A 162 2.02 -16.79 12.58
N VAL A 163 3.08 -16.84 13.38
CA VAL A 163 3.54 -15.75 14.23
C VAL A 163 5.02 -15.52 13.96
N LEU A 164 5.39 -14.33 13.47
CA LEU A 164 6.77 -13.88 13.49
C LEU A 164 7.09 -13.45 14.91
N VAL A 165 8.13 -14.03 15.50
CA VAL A 165 8.64 -13.66 16.83
C VAL A 165 10.05 -13.11 16.66
N VAL A 166 10.25 -11.85 17.03
CA VAL A 166 11.57 -11.22 17.17
C VAL A 166 11.88 -11.15 18.66
N GLU A 167 12.83 -11.95 19.11
CA GLU A 167 13.23 -12.01 20.52
C GLU A 167 14.51 -11.21 20.76
N TYR A 168 14.43 -10.37 21.78
CA TYR A 168 15.53 -9.65 22.38
C TYR A 168 15.86 -10.37 23.67
N LEU A 169 16.85 -11.26 23.63
CA LEU A 169 17.24 -12.12 24.74
C LEU A 169 18.41 -11.49 25.48
N ASN A 170 18.26 -11.31 26.78
CA ASN A 170 19.30 -10.80 27.67
C ASN A 170 20.01 -9.53 27.12
N LEU A 171 19.25 -8.46 26.86
CA LEU A 171 19.85 -7.16 26.54
C LEU A 171 20.30 -6.38 27.78
N GLY A 172 21.54 -5.89 27.76
CA GLY A 172 21.97 -4.88 28.70
C GLY A 172 21.22 -3.57 28.45
N VAL A 173 20.57 -3.04 29.49
CA VAL A 173 19.93 -1.72 29.46
C VAL A 173 20.78 -0.76 30.28
N LEU A 174 21.52 0.11 29.60
CA LEU A 174 22.45 1.10 30.20
C LEU A 174 23.70 0.47 30.85
N ALA A 175 24.47 -0.27 30.05
CA ALA A 175 25.85 -0.80 30.21
C ALA A 175 26.25 -1.61 31.46
N ASN A 176 25.65 -1.42 32.63
CA ASN A 176 26.24 -1.90 33.89
C ASN A 176 25.31 -2.82 34.70
N SER A 177 24.33 -3.45 34.06
CA SER A 177 23.40 -4.36 34.76
C SER A 177 24.12 -5.63 35.20
N GLY A 178 24.24 -5.85 36.52
CA GLY A 178 24.93 -7.02 37.07
C GLY A 178 24.05 -8.25 37.31
N THR A 179 22.73 -8.18 37.08
CA THR A 179 21.79 -9.18 37.64
C THR A 179 20.61 -9.53 36.74
N VAL A 180 20.88 -9.84 35.47
CA VAL A 180 19.93 -10.37 34.47
C VAL A 180 19.29 -9.29 33.60
N ASP A 181 19.70 -9.37 32.35
CA ASP A 181 19.45 -8.49 31.23
C ASP A 181 17.99 -8.55 30.72
N ALA A 182 17.53 -7.47 30.08
CA ALA A 182 16.17 -7.32 29.57
C ALA A 182 15.82 -8.40 28.52
N THR A 183 14.75 -9.15 28.76
CA THR A 183 14.23 -10.13 27.79
C THR A 183 12.80 -9.81 27.39
N TYR A 184 12.55 -9.67 26.09
CA TYR A 184 11.23 -9.41 25.54
C TYR A 184 11.10 -9.88 24.09
N GLN A 185 9.86 -10.02 23.62
CA GLN A 185 9.54 -10.41 22.27
C GLN A 185 8.65 -9.37 21.60
N MET A 186 8.85 -9.17 20.29
CA MET A 186 7.91 -8.53 19.38
C MET A 186 7.28 -9.60 18.50
N ARG A 187 5.97 -9.58 18.36
CA ARG A 187 5.18 -10.61 17.70
C ARG A 187 4.23 -10.00 16.69
N PHE A 188 4.23 -10.56 15.49
CA PHE A 188 3.32 -10.18 14.40
C PHE A 188 2.50 -11.40 14.02
N TYR A 189 1.18 -11.25 13.90
CA TYR A 189 0.24 -12.35 13.66
C TYR A 189 -0.33 -12.29 12.25
N GLU A 190 -0.21 -13.39 11.49
CA GLU A 190 -0.54 -13.44 10.05
C GLU A 190 -1.97 -13.05 9.68
N THR A 191 -2.98 -13.67 10.30
CA THR A 191 -4.39 -13.42 9.92
C THR A 191 -4.96 -12.17 10.60
N SER A 192 -4.63 -11.95 11.87
CA SER A 192 -5.22 -10.86 12.64
C SER A 192 -4.48 -9.52 12.47
N ASN A 193 -3.26 -9.54 11.94
CA ASN A 193 -2.33 -8.41 11.85
C ASN A 193 -2.12 -7.67 13.19
N VAL A 194 -2.40 -8.38 14.29
CA VAL A 194 -2.12 -7.90 15.64
C VAL A 194 -0.61 -7.78 15.82
N ILE A 195 -0.20 -6.70 16.47
CA ILE A 195 1.17 -6.51 16.93
C ILE A 195 1.16 -6.67 18.44
N GLU A 196 1.94 -7.62 18.95
CA GLU A 196 2.09 -7.87 20.38
C GLU A 196 3.55 -7.71 20.80
N TYR A 197 3.80 -6.98 21.87
CA TYR A 197 5.08 -7.00 22.57
C TYR A 197 4.90 -7.82 23.83
N VAL A 198 5.83 -8.67 24.28
CA VAL A 198 5.71 -9.43 25.53
C VAL A 198 7.03 -9.32 26.30
N TYR A 199 6.97 -9.06 27.59
CA TYR A 199 8.13 -8.74 28.41
C TYR A 199 8.32 -9.78 29.51
N GLY A 200 9.55 -10.26 29.66
CA GLY A 200 10.00 -11.00 30.84
C GLY A 200 10.53 -10.06 31.91
N SER A 201 11.66 -10.45 32.51
CA SER A 201 12.40 -9.57 33.41
C SER A 201 12.98 -8.39 32.62
N MET A 202 12.70 -7.18 33.08
CA MET A 202 13.19 -5.92 32.51
C MET A 202 13.80 -5.07 33.62
N ASN A 203 15.11 -4.84 33.57
CA ASN A 203 15.87 -4.11 34.59
C ASN A 203 16.81 -3.09 33.96
N ILE A 204 17.02 -1.96 34.64
CA ILE A 204 17.97 -0.91 34.26
C ILE A 204 19.24 -1.05 35.09
N GLY A 205 20.40 -1.08 34.42
CA GLY A 205 21.70 -1.39 35.03
C GLY A 205 22.49 -0.24 35.63
N SER A 206 22.04 1.02 35.54
CA SER A 206 22.81 2.19 36.01
C SER A 206 21.94 3.31 36.58
N THR A 207 22.47 4.05 37.56
CA THR A 207 21.83 5.14 38.33
C THR A 207 21.94 6.54 37.70
N GLY A 208 22.25 6.64 36.40
CA GLY A 208 22.25 7.93 35.69
C GLY A 208 20.84 8.51 35.56
N ALA A 209 20.71 9.83 35.74
CA ALA A 209 19.45 10.61 35.77
C ALA A 209 18.31 10.01 34.94
N ASN A 210 17.21 9.61 35.59
CA ASN A 210 15.85 9.43 35.05
C ASN A 210 15.76 9.33 33.52
N LYS A 211 15.76 8.11 32.98
CA LYS A 211 15.75 7.88 31.51
C LYS A 211 14.41 7.35 31.04
N GLY A 212 13.85 8.04 30.03
CA GLY A 212 12.57 7.72 29.38
C GLY A 212 12.65 6.59 28.36
N PHE A 213 11.90 5.52 28.58
CA PHE A 213 11.63 4.48 27.58
C PHE A 213 10.19 4.58 27.08
N GLN A 214 9.99 4.27 25.81
CA GLN A 214 8.69 4.27 25.16
C GLN A 214 8.40 2.93 24.49
N VAL A 215 7.10 2.62 24.48
CA VAL A 215 6.52 1.51 23.74
C VAL A 215 5.54 2.10 22.72
N GLY A 216 5.49 1.59 21.50
CA GLY A 216 4.61 2.18 20.51
C GLY A 216 4.71 1.65 19.09
N LEU A 217 4.01 2.34 18.21
CA LEU A 217 4.05 2.19 16.76
C LEU A 217 3.97 3.55 16.08
N THR A 218 4.57 3.67 14.90
CA THR A 218 4.54 4.87 14.06
C THR A 218 4.23 4.51 12.62
N HIS A 219 3.33 5.27 12.01
CA HIS A 219 2.98 5.19 10.59
C HIS A 219 3.21 6.53 9.90
N LYS A 220 3.81 6.52 8.71
CA LYS A 220 4.08 7.71 7.91
C LYS A 220 2.81 8.12 7.14
N VAL A 221 2.24 9.27 7.47
CA VAL A 221 0.97 9.74 6.89
C VAL A 221 1.19 10.55 5.61
N ASP A 222 2.12 11.50 5.63
CA ASP A 222 2.43 12.32 4.45
C ASP A 222 3.94 12.57 4.33
N ALA A 223 4.53 12.04 3.25
CA ALA A 223 5.95 12.21 2.92
C ALA A 223 6.29 13.60 2.36
N THR A 224 5.29 14.35 1.92
CA THR A 224 5.45 15.61 1.17
C THR A 224 5.51 16.84 2.09
N THR A 225 5.08 16.70 3.34
CA THR A 225 5.25 17.72 4.38
C THR A 225 6.69 17.76 4.89
N THR A 226 7.17 18.95 5.27
CA THR A 226 8.51 19.13 5.85
C THR A 226 8.40 19.81 7.22
N PRO A 227 8.66 19.08 8.33
CA PRO A 227 8.98 17.66 8.41
C PRO A 227 7.76 16.76 8.08
N PRO A 228 7.97 15.49 7.68
CA PRO A 228 6.88 14.56 7.39
C PRO A 228 6.00 14.33 8.62
N THR A 229 4.72 14.08 8.42
CA THR A 229 3.76 13.76 9.49
C THR A 229 3.66 12.26 9.74
N TYR A 230 3.50 11.89 11.01
CA TYR A 230 3.38 10.50 11.44
C TYR A 230 2.19 10.33 12.38
N ASN A 231 1.44 9.24 12.21
CA ASN A 231 0.56 8.73 13.24
C ASN A 231 1.41 7.97 14.24
N THR A 232 1.31 8.30 15.53
CA THR A 232 2.08 7.62 16.58
C THR A 232 1.14 7.14 17.67
N ILE A 233 1.38 5.93 18.16
CA ILE A 233 0.82 5.49 19.44
C ILE A 233 2.01 5.27 20.36
N TYR A 234 2.12 6.09 21.40
CA TYR A 234 3.14 5.91 22.42
C TYR A 234 2.50 5.62 23.76
N VAL A 235 3.08 4.67 24.49
CA VAL A 235 2.64 4.26 25.81
C VAL A 235 3.74 4.61 26.79
N ALA A 236 3.38 5.34 27.85
CA ALA A 236 4.29 5.59 28.94
C ALA A 236 4.52 4.32 29.76
N THR A 237 5.77 4.13 30.20
CA THR A 237 6.19 3.02 31.07
C THR A 237 6.14 3.41 32.55
N SER A 238 5.78 4.64 32.87
CA SER A 238 5.56 5.12 34.25
C SER A 238 4.07 5.13 34.64
N ILE A 239 3.18 5.32 33.66
CA ILE A 239 1.73 5.23 33.77
C ILE A 239 1.29 4.54 32.47
N PRO A 240 0.65 3.35 32.52
CA PRO A 240 0.22 2.64 31.31
C PRO A 240 -0.97 3.35 30.64
N GLU A 241 -0.73 4.56 30.15
CA GLU A 241 -1.63 5.38 29.35
C GLU A 241 -1.03 5.54 27.96
N ALA A 242 -1.86 5.32 26.94
CA ALA A 242 -1.50 5.58 25.56
C ALA A 242 -1.77 7.06 25.21
N ARG A 243 -0.86 7.65 24.42
CA ARG A 243 -1.03 8.94 23.76
C ARG A 243 -0.95 8.74 22.25
N TYR A 244 -1.88 9.36 21.55
CA TYR A 244 -1.98 9.31 20.10
C TYR A 244 -1.42 10.61 19.50
N ASN A 245 -0.63 10.50 18.44
CA ASN A 245 -0.09 11.61 17.64
C ASN A 245 0.73 12.62 18.46
N VAL A 246 1.56 12.11 19.38
CA VAL A 246 2.51 12.92 20.15
C VAL A 246 3.94 12.66 19.69
N ALA A 247 4.78 13.70 19.68
CA ALA A 247 6.13 13.64 19.11
C ALA A 247 7.12 12.75 19.89
N ALA A 248 6.88 12.50 21.18
CA ALA A 248 7.49 11.51 22.07
C ALA A 248 7.10 11.87 23.52
N PHE A 249 7.30 10.95 24.47
CA PHE A 249 7.31 11.31 25.89
C PHE A 249 8.67 11.92 26.26
N SER A 250 8.82 13.24 26.19
CA SER A 250 9.92 13.92 26.87
C SER A 250 9.56 14.10 28.35
N GLY A 251 10.36 13.53 29.25
CA GLY A 251 10.31 13.83 30.70
C GLY A 251 9.37 13.02 31.60
N VAL A 252 8.38 12.28 31.07
CA VAL A 252 7.37 11.57 31.92
C VAL A 252 7.73 10.10 32.22
N ASN A 253 8.71 9.52 31.53
CA ASN A 253 9.11 8.10 31.65
C ASN A 253 10.41 7.89 32.44
N ALA A 254 10.72 8.79 33.36
CA ALA A 254 11.89 8.70 34.22
C ALA A 254 11.93 7.38 35.02
N GLN A 255 12.76 6.42 34.63
CA GLN A 255 12.99 5.19 35.39
C GLN A 255 14.35 5.24 36.11
N ALA A 256 14.38 4.82 37.37
CA ALA A 256 15.59 4.64 38.16
C ALA A 256 16.26 3.29 37.85
N ALA A 257 17.48 3.09 38.36
CA ALA A 257 18.12 1.78 38.32
C ALA A 257 17.23 0.72 39.01
N GLY A 258 17.18 -0.49 38.45
CA GLY A 258 16.34 -1.58 38.95
C GLY A 258 15.16 -1.92 38.03
N PRO A 259 14.12 -2.60 38.56
CA PRO A 259 13.03 -3.14 37.76
C PRO A 259 12.16 -2.06 37.09
N ILE A 260 11.85 -2.24 35.81
CA ILE A 260 10.93 -1.38 35.07
C ILE A 260 9.49 -1.84 35.33
N LEU A 261 8.84 -1.33 36.38
CA LEU A 261 7.58 -1.88 36.90
C LEU A 261 6.42 -2.00 35.90
N ALA A 262 6.34 -1.14 34.88
CA ALA A 262 5.28 -1.26 33.86
C ALA A 262 5.54 -2.34 32.80
N LEU A 263 6.75 -2.90 32.76
CA LEU A 263 7.16 -3.90 31.76
C LEU A 263 7.56 -5.23 32.40
N THR A 264 8.18 -5.17 33.58
CA THR A 264 8.86 -6.31 34.18
C THR A 264 7.91 -7.25 34.90
N SER A 265 8.16 -8.55 34.78
CA SER A 265 7.58 -9.56 35.65
C SER A 265 8.54 -10.75 35.77
N SER A 266 8.86 -11.13 37.01
CA SER A 266 9.66 -12.32 37.31
C SER A 266 8.83 -13.61 37.26
N THR A 267 7.50 -13.50 37.33
CA THR A 267 6.59 -14.65 37.25
C THR A 267 6.18 -14.90 35.80
N ALA A 268 6.58 -16.05 35.25
CA ALA A 268 6.38 -16.37 33.83
C ALA A 268 4.91 -16.30 33.36
N ALA A 269 3.96 -16.59 34.24
CA ALA A 269 2.51 -16.54 33.97
C ALA A 269 1.88 -15.15 34.21
N GLN A 270 2.64 -14.19 34.75
CA GLN A 270 2.17 -12.85 35.05
C GLN A 270 2.90 -11.77 34.23
N ARG A 271 3.25 -12.08 32.98
CA ARG A 271 4.08 -11.18 32.16
C ARG A 271 3.30 -10.04 31.53
N ARG A 272 4.01 -8.92 31.34
CA ARG A 272 3.50 -7.80 30.56
C ARG A 272 3.63 -8.04 29.03
N SER A 273 2.88 -7.28 28.26
CA SER A 273 2.56 -7.28 26.84
C SER A 273 1.88 -5.99 26.29
N PHE A 274 2.50 -5.38 25.29
CA PHE A 274 1.84 -4.42 24.38
C PHE A 274 0.84 -5.16 23.49
N THR A 275 -0.43 -4.80 23.34
CA THR A 275 -1.21 -5.25 22.17
C THR A 275 -1.74 -4.06 21.40
N PHE A 276 -1.45 -4.05 20.10
CA PHE A 276 -1.97 -3.11 19.14
C PHE A 276 -2.79 -3.92 18.15
N ASP A 277 -4.09 -3.94 18.41
CA ASP A 277 -5.05 -4.63 17.56
C ASP A 277 -5.48 -3.65 16.46
N PRO A 278 -5.47 -4.03 15.18
CA PRO A 278 -6.17 -3.24 14.16
C PRO A 278 -7.60 -2.99 14.63
N THR A 279 -8.03 -1.74 14.76
CA THR A 279 -9.38 -1.41 15.23
C THR A 279 -10.39 -2.09 14.31
N PRO A 280 -11.19 -3.05 14.80
CA PRO A 280 -12.42 -3.35 14.13
C PRO A 280 -13.41 -2.27 14.58
N THR A 281 -13.90 -1.44 13.67
CA THR A 281 -15.27 -0.94 13.83
C THR A 281 -16.16 -2.19 13.76
N ALA A 282 -16.45 -2.77 14.93
CA ALA A 282 -17.39 -3.86 15.17
C ALA A 282 -17.27 -5.17 14.33
N ALA A 283 -16.78 -6.23 14.98
CA ALA A 283 -17.47 -7.53 15.10
C ALA A 283 -17.82 -8.44 13.89
N ALA A 284 -17.34 -8.22 12.66
CA ALA A 284 -17.48 -9.23 11.59
C ALA A 284 -16.23 -9.34 10.69
N PRO A 285 -15.92 -10.55 10.14
CA PRO A 285 -14.96 -10.69 9.06
C PRO A 285 -15.32 -9.72 7.93
N LEU A 286 -14.32 -9.06 7.35
CA LEU A 286 -14.55 -8.16 6.23
C LEU A 286 -15.18 -8.95 5.06
N ALA A 287 -16.22 -8.42 4.44
CA ALA A 287 -16.92 -9.09 3.35
C ALA A 287 -16.07 -9.13 2.07
N ALA A 288 -16.24 -10.17 1.26
CA ALA A 288 -15.65 -10.21 -0.08
C ALA A 288 -16.34 -9.17 -1.00
N PRO A 289 -15.63 -8.55 -1.96
CA PRO A 289 -16.22 -7.58 -2.87
C PRO A 289 -17.38 -8.20 -3.68
N ALA A 290 -18.56 -7.59 -3.66
CA ALA A 290 -19.72 -8.13 -4.37
C ALA A 290 -19.74 -7.74 -5.86
N ASN A 291 -20.50 -8.48 -6.68
CA ASN A 291 -20.71 -8.20 -8.12
C ASN A 291 -19.41 -8.03 -8.93
N LEU A 292 -18.40 -8.85 -8.63
CA LEU A 292 -17.11 -8.82 -9.33
C LEU A 292 -17.29 -9.16 -10.80
N THR A 293 -16.85 -8.25 -11.66
CA THR A 293 -16.80 -8.40 -13.11
C THR A 293 -15.40 -8.04 -13.61
N ALA A 294 -15.00 -8.65 -14.72
CA ALA A 294 -13.75 -8.35 -15.38
C ALA A 294 -13.99 -8.30 -16.89
N THR A 295 -13.67 -7.15 -17.50
CA THR A 295 -13.91 -6.92 -18.92
C THR A 295 -12.62 -6.52 -19.61
N ALA A 296 -12.31 -7.20 -20.72
CA ALA A 296 -11.15 -6.87 -21.53
C ALA A 296 -11.35 -5.58 -22.32
N ALA A 297 -10.32 -4.73 -22.34
CA ALA A 297 -10.20 -3.56 -23.19
C ALA A 297 -8.83 -3.62 -23.88
N GLY A 298 -8.76 -4.37 -24.98
CA GLY A 298 -7.49 -4.69 -25.65
C GLY A 298 -6.56 -5.52 -24.75
N THR A 299 -5.35 -5.01 -24.54
CA THR A 299 -4.31 -5.56 -23.64
C THR A 299 -4.44 -5.07 -22.20
N SER A 300 -5.65 -4.67 -21.79
CA SER A 300 -5.94 -4.29 -20.41
C SER A 300 -7.22 -4.96 -19.91
N LEU A 301 -7.36 -5.06 -18.59
CA LEU A 301 -8.59 -5.50 -17.93
C LEU A 301 -9.15 -4.37 -17.08
N ASN A 302 -10.45 -4.12 -17.20
CA ASN A 302 -11.21 -3.33 -16.23
C ASN A 302 -11.93 -4.31 -15.30
N VAL A 303 -11.53 -4.31 -14.04
CA VAL A 303 -12.13 -5.13 -12.98
C VAL A 303 -13.02 -4.23 -12.15
N SER A 304 -14.31 -4.55 -12.07
CA SER A 304 -15.29 -3.73 -11.37
C SER A 304 -16.08 -4.55 -10.36
N PHE A 305 -16.37 -3.96 -9.20
CA PHE A 305 -17.12 -4.58 -8.11
C PHE A 305 -17.83 -3.52 -7.28
N THR A 306 -18.77 -3.95 -6.45
CA THR A 306 -19.52 -3.07 -5.54
C THR A 306 -18.65 -2.67 -4.35
N ASP A 307 -18.71 -1.38 -4.02
CA ASP A 307 -18.03 -0.82 -2.85
C ASP A 307 -18.66 -1.32 -1.54
N GLY A 308 -17.85 -1.57 -0.52
CA GLY A 308 -18.27 -1.92 0.82
C GLY A 308 -18.30 -0.69 1.72
N ALA A 309 -18.50 -0.90 3.02
CA ALA A 309 -18.66 0.19 3.99
C ALA A 309 -17.48 0.36 4.93
N ASP A 310 -16.63 -0.66 5.06
CA ASP A 310 -15.67 -0.76 6.17
C ASP A 310 -14.22 -0.91 5.70
N GLU A 311 -13.99 -1.22 4.44
CA GLU A 311 -12.68 -1.39 3.86
C GLU A 311 -11.98 -0.06 3.63
N ILE A 312 -10.65 -0.11 3.69
CA ILE A 312 -9.76 1.04 3.48
C ILE A 312 -9.18 1.04 2.06
N ALA A 313 -9.20 -0.13 1.41
CA ALA A 313 -8.76 -0.35 0.05
C ALA A 313 -9.25 -1.71 -0.44
N TYR A 314 -8.91 -2.02 -1.68
CA TYR A 314 -9.11 -3.31 -2.33
C TYR A 314 -7.81 -3.80 -2.95
N GLU A 315 -7.64 -5.11 -2.91
CA GLU A 315 -6.54 -5.80 -3.57
C GLU A 315 -7.04 -6.67 -4.70
N VAL A 316 -6.57 -6.38 -5.92
CA VAL A 316 -6.90 -7.15 -7.11
C VAL A 316 -5.66 -7.89 -7.59
N TYR A 317 -5.69 -9.20 -7.43
CA TYR A 317 -4.68 -10.11 -7.97
C TYR A 317 -5.15 -10.69 -9.30
N TYR A 318 -4.24 -10.89 -10.23
CA TYR A 318 -4.52 -11.49 -11.53
C TYR A 318 -3.43 -12.50 -11.89
N SER A 319 -3.77 -13.57 -12.59
CA SER A 319 -2.84 -14.63 -12.98
C SER A 319 -3.23 -15.33 -14.29
N THR A 320 -2.26 -15.79 -15.06
CA THR A 320 -2.46 -16.59 -16.29
C THR A 320 -2.65 -18.09 -16.01
N SER A 321 -2.14 -18.59 -14.88
CA SER A 321 -2.17 -20.03 -14.55
C SER A 321 -3.41 -20.44 -13.74
N GLY A 322 -4.04 -19.49 -13.05
CA GLY A 322 -5.18 -19.74 -12.16
C GLY A 322 -4.82 -20.48 -10.86
N ALA A 323 -3.61 -21.03 -10.76
CA ALA A 323 -3.10 -21.75 -9.61
C ALA A 323 -2.36 -20.81 -8.64
N SER A 324 -2.67 -20.95 -7.34
CA SER A 324 -1.89 -20.40 -6.21
C SER A 324 -1.47 -18.91 -6.30
N PHE A 325 -2.37 -18.02 -6.71
CA PHE A 325 -2.20 -16.57 -6.64
C PHE A 325 -3.17 -15.93 -5.63
N GLY A 326 -2.76 -14.82 -5.00
CA GLY A 326 -3.49 -14.17 -3.90
C GLY A 326 -2.67 -14.12 -2.60
N LEU A 327 -3.30 -14.40 -1.46
CA LEU A 327 -2.64 -14.47 -0.15
C LEU A 327 -1.53 -15.54 -0.14
N ASN A 328 -0.29 -15.13 0.16
CA ASN A 328 0.87 -16.02 0.27
C ASN A 328 1.01 -17.03 -0.89
N PRO A 329 1.26 -16.57 -2.13
CA PRO A 329 1.49 -17.49 -3.23
C PRO A 329 2.68 -18.37 -2.86
N THR A 330 2.49 -19.68 -2.84
CA THR A 330 3.58 -20.63 -2.62
C THR A 330 4.44 -20.58 -3.88
N ALA A 331 5.39 -19.65 -3.92
CA ALA A 331 6.27 -19.46 -5.05
C ALA A 331 7.17 -20.71 -5.20
N THR A 332 6.73 -21.64 -6.03
CA THR A 332 7.61 -22.62 -6.65
C THR A 332 7.91 -22.12 -8.05
N ALA A 333 9.13 -21.58 -8.19
CA ALA A 333 9.90 -21.37 -9.43
C ALA A 333 9.32 -20.52 -10.59
N ASN A 334 9.96 -19.37 -10.82
CA ASN A 334 10.35 -18.84 -12.14
C ASN A 334 9.31 -18.77 -13.27
N THR A 335 8.15 -18.15 -13.06
CA THR A 335 7.38 -17.56 -14.17
C THR A 335 6.55 -16.36 -13.68
N PRO A 336 6.55 -15.20 -14.36
CA PRO A 336 5.82 -14.00 -13.94
C PRO A 336 4.32 -14.12 -14.25
N ASP A 337 3.70 -15.19 -13.76
CA ASP A 337 2.33 -15.60 -14.11
C ASP A 337 1.26 -14.97 -13.20
N TYR A 338 1.62 -14.02 -12.33
CA TYR A 338 0.64 -13.24 -11.58
C TYR A 338 1.11 -11.81 -11.27
N GLY A 339 0.16 -10.91 -11.04
CA GLY A 339 0.39 -9.53 -10.62
C GLY A 339 -0.70 -9.03 -9.67
N ARG A 340 -0.56 -7.78 -9.21
CA ARG A 340 -1.42 -7.14 -8.20
C ARG A 340 -1.66 -5.67 -8.57
N VAL A 341 -2.86 -5.18 -8.27
CA VAL A 341 -3.21 -3.75 -8.24
C VAL A 341 -3.97 -3.46 -6.95
N GLN A 342 -3.58 -2.41 -6.23
CA GLN A 342 -4.34 -1.90 -5.10
C GLN A 342 -5.17 -0.70 -5.54
N VAL A 343 -6.42 -0.62 -5.07
CA VAL A 343 -7.30 0.53 -5.27
C VAL A 343 -7.76 1.00 -3.91
N LEU A 344 -7.53 2.27 -3.57
CA LEU A 344 -8.04 2.86 -2.33
C LEU A 344 -9.57 2.87 -2.34
N SER A 345 -10.20 2.75 -1.17
CA SER A 345 -11.66 2.88 -1.08
C SER A 345 -12.08 4.24 -1.65
N PRO A 346 -13.16 4.27 -2.45
CA PRO A 346 -13.60 5.49 -3.09
C PRO A 346 -14.20 6.46 -2.07
N ALA A 347 -14.46 7.69 -2.50
CA ALA A 347 -15.16 8.66 -1.66
C ALA A 347 -16.58 8.20 -1.34
N ALA A 348 -17.06 8.56 -0.15
CA ALA A 348 -18.40 8.22 0.33
C ALA A 348 -19.48 8.54 -0.73
N GLY A 349 -20.39 7.58 -0.94
CA GLY A 349 -21.46 7.68 -1.95
C GLY A 349 -21.10 7.07 -3.32
N THR A 350 -19.87 6.62 -3.52
CA THR A 350 -19.51 5.77 -4.67
C THR A 350 -19.98 4.34 -4.42
N THR A 351 -20.65 3.72 -5.39
CA THR A 351 -21.17 2.35 -5.24
C THR A 351 -20.37 1.32 -6.03
N THR A 352 -19.53 1.76 -6.97
CA THR A 352 -18.76 0.90 -7.86
C THR A 352 -17.30 1.30 -7.85
N VAL A 353 -16.44 0.33 -7.56
CA VAL A 353 -14.99 0.47 -7.65
C VAL A 353 -14.52 -0.16 -8.96
N THR A 354 -13.54 0.46 -9.61
CA THR A 354 -12.91 -0.08 -10.83
C THR A 354 -11.39 -0.05 -10.72
N ALA A 355 -10.77 -1.20 -10.94
CA ALA A 355 -9.33 -1.36 -11.07
C ALA A 355 -8.97 -1.58 -12.55
N ASN A 356 -8.11 -0.72 -13.11
CA ASN A 356 -7.54 -0.93 -14.44
C ASN A 356 -6.21 -1.69 -14.32
N ILE A 357 -6.07 -2.77 -15.07
CA ILE A 357 -4.85 -3.58 -15.16
C ILE A 357 -4.30 -3.46 -16.58
N PRO A 358 -3.34 -2.56 -16.84
CA PRO A 358 -2.76 -2.36 -18.17
C PRO A 358 -1.63 -3.34 -18.48
N GLY A 359 -1.16 -3.35 -19.73
CA GLY A 359 0.10 -4.02 -20.11
C GLY A 359 0.05 -5.54 -20.13
N LEU A 360 -1.14 -6.13 -20.25
CA LEU A 360 -1.33 -7.57 -20.29
C LEU A 360 -1.07 -8.15 -21.68
N ARG A 361 -0.70 -9.43 -21.72
CA ARG A 361 -0.51 -10.14 -23.00
C ARG A 361 -1.85 -10.24 -23.71
N ALA A 362 -1.88 -10.02 -25.01
CA ALA A 362 -3.11 -10.18 -25.79
C ALA A 362 -3.48 -11.66 -25.93
N ASN A 363 -4.76 -11.94 -26.18
CA ASN A 363 -5.28 -13.30 -26.37
C ASN A 363 -4.91 -14.26 -25.23
N THR A 364 -4.89 -13.73 -23.99
CA THR A 364 -4.46 -14.46 -22.81
C THR A 364 -5.59 -14.42 -21.77
N THR A 365 -5.96 -15.58 -21.24
CA THR A 365 -6.94 -15.70 -20.16
C THR A 365 -6.28 -15.38 -18.83
N TYR A 366 -6.90 -14.49 -18.07
CA TYR A 366 -6.49 -14.11 -16.74
C TYR A 366 -7.57 -14.48 -15.73
N TYR A 367 -7.16 -15.19 -14.68
CA TYR A 367 -7.92 -15.45 -13.47
C TYR A 367 -7.72 -14.31 -12.49
N ILE A 368 -8.77 -13.84 -11.86
CA ILE A 368 -8.77 -12.63 -11.03
C ILE A 368 -9.31 -12.97 -9.65
N LYS A 369 -8.67 -12.43 -8.61
CA LYS A 369 -9.14 -12.45 -7.23
C LYS A 369 -9.17 -11.03 -6.69
N ALA A 370 -10.34 -10.57 -6.27
CA ALA A 370 -10.50 -9.29 -5.59
C ALA A 370 -10.75 -9.52 -4.09
N PHE A 371 -10.08 -8.74 -3.26
CA PHE A 371 -10.22 -8.75 -1.81
C PHE A 371 -10.54 -7.33 -1.35
N ALA A 372 -11.40 -7.20 -0.35
CA ALA A 372 -11.47 -5.99 0.44
C ALA A 372 -10.33 -6.02 1.47
N LEU A 373 -9.78 -4.86 1.82
CA LEU A 373 -8.68 -4.71 2.77
C LEU A 373 -9.12 -3.83 3.93
N ARG A 374 -8.92 -4.30 5.17
CA ARG A 374 -9.05 -3.52 6.42
C ARG A 374 -8.02 -4.02 7.42
N GLU A 375 -6.74 -3.74 7.15
CA GLU A 375 -5.59 -4.31 7.87
C GLU A 375 -5.52 -5.85 7.82
N ALA A 376 -6.47 -6.51 7.18
CA ALA A 376 -6.49 -7.91 6.80
C ALA A 376 -7.35 -8.02 5.54
N LEU A 377 -7.06 -9.00 4.69
CA LEU A 377 -7.87 -9.25 3.50
C LEU A 377 -9.14 -10.02 3.87
N SER A 378 -10.23 -9.70 3.18
CA SER A 378 -11.45 -10.51 3.21
C SER A 378 -11.26 -11.86 2.50
N ALA A 379 -12.35 -12.63 2.36
CA ALA A 379 -12.37 -13.71 1.39
C ALA A 379 -12.28 -13.17 -0.04
N ALA A 380 -11.77 -13.98 -0.97
CA ALA A 380 -11.66 -13.58 -2.37
C ALA A 380 -13.01 -13.67 -3.09
N SER A 381 -13.32 -12.66 -3.89
CA SER A 381 -14.23 -12.80 -5.04
C SER A 381 -13.43 -13.14 -6.28
N THR A 382 -13.95 -14.03 -7.12
CA THR A 382 -13.22 -14.53 -8.31
C THR A 382 -13.90 -14.15 -9.61
N ALA A 383 -13.11 -13.80 -10.62
CA ALA A 383 -13.57 -13.60 -11.99
C ALA A 383 -12.53 -14.15 -12.97
N THR A 384 -12.89 -14.22 -14.25
CA THR A 384 -11.97 -14.58 -15.32
C THR A 384 -12.27 -13.73 -16.54
N ALA A 385 -11.23 -13.29 -17.24
CA ALA A 385 -11.37 -12.51 -18.46
C ALA A 385 -10.23 -12.83 -19.42
N THR A 386 -10.54 -12.88 -20.71
CA THR A 386 -9.54 -13.08 -21.77
C THR A 386 -9.28 -11.77 -22.47
N THR A 387 -8.03 -11.31 -22.41
CA THR A 387 -7.59 -10.13 -23.16
C THR A 387 -7.66 -10.40 -24.65
N VAL A 388 -7.85 -9.36 -25.46
CA VAL A 388 -7.99 -9.50 -26.91
C VAL A 388 -7.08 -8.48 -27.61
N LEU A 389 -6.66 -8.75 -28.85
CA LEU A 389 -5.87 -7.78 -29.62
C LEU A 389 -6.65 -6.48 -29.89
N SER A 390 -7.97 -6.57 -29.98
CA SER A 390 -8.88 -5.45 -30.13
C SER A 390 -10.30 -5.86 -29.79
N THR A 391 -11.07 -4.98 -29.16
CA THR A 391 -12.51 -5.12 -28.92
C THR A 391 -13.29 -4.32 -29.96
N ARG A 392 -14.42 -4.84 -30.47
CA ARG A 392 -15.35 -4.00 -31.25
C ARG A 392 -16.00 -2.99 -30.30
N SER A 393 -15.95 -1.71 -30.64
CA SER A 393 -16.56 -0.63 -29.84
C SER A 393 -17.85 -0.16 -30.49
N ALA A 394 -18.99 -0.44 -29.85
CA ALA A 394 -20.30 0.02 -30.30
C ALA A 394 -20.42 1.55 -30.23
N ALA A 395 -19.82 2.18 -29.21
CA ALA A 395 -19.77 3.63 -29.06
C ALA A 395 -18.95 4.30 -30.17
N LEU A 396 -17.75 3.80 -30.47
CA LEU A 396 -16.93 4.30 -31.57
C LEU A 396 -17.59 4.06 -32.93
N THR A 397 -18.24 2.91 -33.08
CA THR A 397 -19.06 2.60 -34.26
C THR A 397 -20.15 3.66 -34.41
N ALA A 398 -20.95 3.92 -33.37
CA ALA A 398 -22.03 4.91 -33.37
C ALA A 398 -21.55 6.34 -33.64
N ALA A 399 -20.39 6.72 -33.07
CA ALA A 399 -19.78 8.03 -33.21
C ALA A 399 -19.10 8.27 -34.57
N MET A 400 -18.98 7.25 -35.40
CA MET A 400 -18.43 7.33 -36.75
C MET A 400 -19.54 7.51 -37.78
N GLN A 401 -19.47 8.60 -38.55
CA GLN A 401 -20.32 8.87 -39.70
C GLN A 401 -19.47 8.92 -40.97
N VAL A 402 -20.02 8.40 -42.08
CA VAL A 402 -19.34 8.39 -43.37
C VAL A 402 -20.30 8.87 -44.44
N HIS A 403 -19.96 9.96 -45.13
CA HIS A 403 -20.82 10.57 -46.15
C HIS A 403 -20.01 11.22 -47.29
N PRO A 404 -20.52 11.21 -48.54
CA PRO A 404 -21.68 10.45 -48.99
C PRO A 404 -21.37 8.95 -49.02
N ASN A 405 -22.38 8.12 -48.79
CA ASN A 405 -22.26 6.67 -48.88
C ASN A 405 -23.60 6.13 -49.43
N PRO A 406 -23.69 5.75 -50.72
CA PRO A 406 -22.58 5.48 -51.65
C PRO A 406 -21.78 6.71 -52.14
N SER A 407 -20.56 6.51 -52.66
CA SER A 407 -19.74 7.56 -53.30
C SER A 407 -18.96 7.05 -54.52
N ALA A 408 -18.44 7.96 -55.35
CA ALA A 408 -17.50 7.64 -56.44
C ALA A 408 -16.04 7.49 -55.94
N GLY A 409 -15.85 6.89 -54.76
CA GLY A 409 -14.52 6.71 -54.16
C GLY A 409 -14.00 7.91 -53.38
N SER A 410 -14.85 8.86 -52.98
CA SER A 410 -14.47 9.98 -52.10
C SER A 410 -15.47 10.11 -50.95
N PHE A 411 -14.99 9.87 -49.73
CA PHE A 411 -15.82 9.88 -48.53
C PHE A 411 -15.32 10.96 -47.56
N THR A 412 -16.24 11.56 -46.80
CA THR A 412 -15.91 12.29 -45.59
C THR A 412 -16.21 11.38 -44.40
N LEU A 413 -15.17 11.08 -43.63
CA LEU A 413 -15.24 10.37 -42.36
C LEU A 413 -15.30 11.42 -41.25
N ASP A 414 -16.40 11.45 -40.50
CA ASP A 414 -16.57 12.31 -39.32
C ASP A 414 -16.48 11.42 -38.07
N ILE A 415 -15.44 11.64 -37.26
CA ILE A 415 -15.21 10.89 -36.01
C ILE A 415 -15.20 11.86 -34.83
N GLN A 416 -16.16 11.70 -33.94
CA GLN A 416 -16.26 12.53 -32.73
C GLN A 416 -15.29 12.10 -31.61
N ASP A 417 -14.74 10.89 -31.70
CA ASP A 417 -13.78 10.36 -30.73
C ASP A 417 -12.38 10.95 -30.96
N ARG A 418 -11.84 11.64 -29.95
CA ARG A 418 -10.52 12.29 -30.00
C ARG A 418 -9.33 11.34 -29.81
N THR A 419 -9.60 10.08 -29.50
CA THR A 419 -8.58 9.07 -29.22
C THR A 419 -8.26 8.16 -30.40
N VAL A 420 -8.89 8.38 -31.57
CA VAL A 420 -8.63 7.60 -32.77
C VAL A 420 -7.17 7.67 -33.21
N GLN A 421 -6.67 6.56 -33.72
CA GLN A 421 -5.27 6.40 -34.12
C GLN A 421 -5.15 6.15 -35.62
N THR A 422 -5.86 5.13 -36.12
CA THR A 422 -5.75 4.67 -37.51
C THR A 422 -7.11 4.30 -38.08
N TRP A 423 -7.20 4.32 -39.41
CA TRP A 423 -8.30 3.72 -40.15
C TRP A 423 -7.76 2.75 -41.20
N GLN A 424 -8.55 1.75 -41.54
CA GLN A 424 -8.27 0.82 -42.64
C GLN A 424 -9.56 0.43 -43.36
N VAL A 425 -9.46 0.22 -44.66
CA VAL A 425 -10.55 -0.26 -45.52
C VAL A 425 -10.23 -1.69 -45.92
N GLN A 426 -11.20 -2.58 -45.75
CA GLN A 426 -11.09 -3.99 -46.10
C GLN A 426 -12.10 -4.36 -47.19
N ASP A 427 -11.71 -5.26 -48.08
CA ASP A 427 -12.65 -5.92 -49.00
C ASP A 427 -13.50 -6.99 -48.26
N LEU A 428 -14.45 -7.62 -48.97
CA LEU A 428 -15.32 -8.65 -48.40
C LEU A 428 -14.56 -9.94 -48.03
N GLN A 429 -13.35 -10.13 -48.54
CA GLN A 429 -12.44 -11.21 -48.21
C GLN A 429 -11.55 -10.87 -47.00
N GLY A 430 -11.70 -9.70 -46.40
CA GLY A 430 -10.96 -9.25 -45.21
C GLY A 430 -9.55 -8.72 -45.52
N ARG A 431 -9.17 -8.55 -46.79
CA ARG A 431 -7.87 -7.99 -47.16
C ARG A 431 -7.90 -6.48 -47.00
N VAL A 432 -6.86 -5.92 -46.37
CA VAL A 432 -6.70 -4.46 -46.25
C VAL A 432 -6.33 -3.89 -47.62
N VAL A 433 -7.19 -3.02 -48.16
CA VAL A 433 -7.04 -2.39 -49.48
C VAL A 433 -6.67 -0.91 -49.41
N ALA A 434 -6.85 -0.28 -48.24
CA ALA A 434 -6.34 1.06 -47.94
C ALA A 434 -6.20 1.23 -46.42
N GLN A 435 -5.30 2.11 -45.98
CA GLN A 435 -5.12 2.44 -44.57
C GLN A 435 -4.50 3.82 -44.39
N GLY A 436 -4.68 4.41 -43.22
CA GLY A 436 -4.10 5.71 -42.88
C GLY A 436 -4.24 6.06 -41.40
N THR A 437 -3.76 7.25 -41.04
CA THR A 437 -3.98 7.83 -39.71
C THR A 437 -5.37 8.46 -39.63
N ALA A 438 -6.04 8.25 -38.50
CA ALA A 438 -7.35 8.84 -38.23
C ALA A 438 -7.17 10.15 -37.45
N GLN A 439 -7.88 11.20 -37.86
CA GLN A 439 -7.95 12.46 -37.12
C GLN A 439 -9.36 12.66 -36.55
N PRO A 440 -9.48 13.27 -35.36
CA PRO A 440 -10.79 13.67 -34.85
C PRO A 440 -11.42 14.78 -35.70
N GLY A 441 -12.75 14.74 -35.78
CA GLY A 441 -13.54 15.60 -36.65
C GLY A 441 -13.65 15.04 -38.07
N ARG A 442 -13.76 15.93 -39.05
CA ARG A 442 -13.94 15.55 -40.47
C ARG A 442 -12.60 15.33 -41.16
N GLN A 443 -12.45 14.16 -41.76
CA GLN A 443 -11.32 13.77 -42.58
C GLN A 443 -11.81 13.28 -43.94
N GLN A 444 -11.14 13.69 -45.02
CA GLN A 444 -11.43 13.19 -46.35
C GLN A 444 -10.67 11.90 -46.64
N LEU A 445 -11.38 10.90 -47.15
CA LEU A 445 -10.85 9.62 -47.60
C LEU A 445 -11.03 9.53 -49.12
N ALA A 446 -9.95 9.77 -49.85
CA ALA A 446 -9.90 9.56 -51.30
C ALA A 446 -9.43 8.13 -51.60
N LEU A 447 -10.32 7.34 -52.17
CA LEU A 447 -10.14 5.94 -52.54
C LEU A 447 -10.40 5.68 -54.04
N PRO A 448 -9.96 6.55 -54.98
CA PRO A 448 -10.29 6.42 -56.40
C PRO A 448 -9.70 5.15 -57.04
N GLN A 449 -8.66 4.58 -56.43
CA GLN A 449 -8.03 3.34 -56.88
C GLN A 449 -8.85 2.06 -56.61
N LEU A 450 -9.94 2.15 -55.84
CA LEU A 450 -10.77 0.99 -55.50
C LEU A 450 -11.90 0.83 -56.52
N ALA A 451 -12.16 -0.41 -56.92
CA ALA A 451 -13.27 -0.74 -57.83
C ALA A 451 -14.64 -0.47 -57.17
N ALA A 452 -15.67 -0.35 -58.00
CA ALA A 452 -17.05 -0.29 -57.51
C ALA A 452 -17.37 -1.56 -56.71
N GLY A 453 -17.95 -1.40 -55.52
CA GLY A 453 -18.18 -2.51 -54.60
C GLY A 453 -18.47 -2.09 -53.17
N VAL A 454 -18.61 -3.11 -52.31
CA VAL A 454 -18.84 -2.95 -50.87
C VAL A 454 -17.55 -3.21 -50.11
N TYR A 455 -17.22 -2.31 -49.20
CA TYR A 455 -16.04 -2.39 -48.34
C TYR A 455 -16.40 -2.15 -46.87
N LEU A 456 -15.50 -2.55 -45.97
CA LEU A 456 -15.60 -2.28 -44.54
C LEU A 456 -14.53 -1.27 -44.14
N LEU A 457 -14.96 -0.09 -43.69
CA LEU A 457 -14.11 0.89 -43.03
C LEU A 457 -14.02 0.57 -41.54
N GLN A 458 -12.81 0.35 -41.05
CA GLN A 458 -12.51 0.14 -39.65
C GLN A 458 -11.70 1.33 -39.12
N VAL A 459 -12.09 1.86 -37.96
CA VAL A 459 -11.36 2.91 -37.24
C VAL A 459 -10.93 2.37 -35.90
N LYS A 460 -9.65 2.50 -35.56
CA LYS A 460 -9.06 2.00 -34.31
C LYS A 460 -8.81 3.15 -33.34
N ALA A 461 -9.25 2.96 -32.10
CA ALA A 461 -8.95 3.79 -30.94
C ALA A 461 -8.48 2.90 -29.77
N PRO A 462 -7.89 3.46 -28.70
CA PRO A 462 -7.58 2.71 -27.48
C PRO A 462 -8.78 1.96 -26.90
N ALA A 463 -9.99 2.53 -27.01
CA ALA A 463 -11.23 1.94 -26.53
C ALA A 463 -11.75 0.76 -27.39
N GLY A 464 -11.17 0.53 -28.58
CA GLY A 464 -11.56 -0.55 -29.49
C GLY A 464 -11.60 -0.13 -30.96
N VAL A 465 -12.23 -0.96 -31.80
CA VAL A 465 -12.40 -0.75 -33.23
C VAL A 465 -13.87 -0.49 -33.56
N GLY A 466 -14.13 0.62 -34.25
CA GLY A 466 -15.42 0.93 -34.86
C GLY A 466 -15.46 0.44 -36.31
N VAL A 467 -16.61 -0.05 -36.78
CA VAL A 467 -16.74 -0.58 -38.15
C VAL A 467 -17.96 0.01 -38.85
N ARG A 468 -17.78 0.47 -40.09
CA ARG A 468 -18.85 0.94 -40.98
C ARG A 468 -18.71 0.31 -42.36
N LYS A 469 -19.84 -0.02 -42.98
CA LYS A 469 -19.89 -0.41 -44.38
C LYS A 469 -19.81 0.86 -45.25
N ILE A 470 -18.95 0.86 -46.27
CA ILE A 470 -18.89 1.90 -47.29
C ILE A 470 -19.12 1.29 -48.67
N MET A 471 -19.72 2.04 -49.58
CA MET A 471 -20.06 1.59 -50.92
C MET A 471 -19.48 2.55 -51.96
N ILE A 472 -18.71 1.99 -52.90
CA ILE A 472 -18.15 2.71 -54.06
C ILE A 472 -18.99 2.34 -55.29
N GLN A 473 -19.41 3.34 -56.06
CA GLN A 473 -20.22 3.18 -57.28
C GLN A 473 -19.56 3.84 -58.48
#